data_AF-A0A920QXH9-F1
#
_entry.id   AF-A0A920QXH9-F1
#
_cell.length_a   1.000
_cell.length_b   1.000
_cell.length_c   1.000
_cell.angle_alpha   90.00
_cell.angle_beta   90.00
_cell.angle_gamma   90.00
#
_symmetry.space_group_name_H-M   'P 1'
#
loop_
_entity.id
_entity.type
_entity.pdbx_description
1 polymer ?
#
loop_
_entity_poly.entity_id
_entity_poly.type
_entity_poly.pdbx_seq_one_letter_code
_entity_poly.pdbx_strand_id
1 'polypeptide(L)'
;MKFWNSFRFFHLDELPARLFGSDRLGSYNRPTGDSDRFLVALEYYELGQCIADGTVPEVDAYTGRKDLAVCNAALESSVLGRPVTIEEIENEETAQYEASINAHWNI
;
A
#
# COMPACT_ATOMS: atom_id res chain seq x y z
N MET A 1 9.25 26.21 12.71
CA MET A 1 8.14 25.67 13.53
C MET A 1 6.85 25.57 12.69
N LYS A 2 6.83 24.72 11.65
CA LYS A 2 5.66 24.50 10.76
C LYS A 2 5.01 23.12 10.97
N PHE A 3 5.80 22.14 11.45
CA PHE A 3 5.38 20.76 11.71
C PHE A 3 4.22 20.67 12.73
N TRP A 4 4.27 21.48 13.79
CA TRP A 4 3.26 21.48 14.86
C TRP A 4 1.91 22.12 14.50
N ASN A 5 1.84 22.96 13.46
CA ASN A 5 0.58 23.60 13.08
C ASN A 5 -0.34 22.68 12.26
N SER A 6 0.21 21.68 11.56
CA SER A 6 -0.59 20.75 10.75
C SER A 6 -1.43 19.79 11.61
N PHE A 7 -0.92 19.39 12.78
CA PHE A 7 -1.61 18.45 13.68
C PHE A 7 -2.92 19.02 14.27
N ARG A 8 -3.07 20.35 14.29
CA ARG A 8 -4.29 20.99 14.78
C ARG A 8 -5.51 20.74 13.90
N PHE A 9 -5.32 20.43 12.62
CA PHE A 9 -6.41 20.23 11.64
C PHE A 9 -6.57 18.77 11.17
N PHE A 10 -5.83 17.83 11.76
CA PHE A 10 -6.01 16.42 11.44
C PHE A 10 -7.29 15.87 12.07
N HIS A 11 -8.13 15.26 11.23
CA HIS A 11 -9.37 14.58 11.56
C HIS A 11 -9.47 13.32 10.70
N LEU A 12 -9.99 12.24 11.29
CA LEU A 12 -10.37 11.05 10.54
C LEU A 12 -11.73 11.28 9.87
N ASP A 13 -11.94 10.65 8.72
CA ASP A 13 -13.27 10.57 8.13
C ASP A 13 -14.24 9.80 9.05
N GLU A 14 -15.54 9.98 8.84
CA GLU A 14 -16.59 9.46 9.73
C GLU A 14 -16.47 7.94 9.97
N LEU A 15 -16.22 7.17 8.91
CA LEU A 15 -16.14 5.71 8.99
C LEU A 15 -14.91 5.23 9.78
N PRO A 16 -13.67 5.67 9.48
CA PRO A 16 -12.51 5.34 10.32
C PRO A 16 -12.67 5.88 11.75
N ALA A 17 -13.25 7.07 11.95
CA ALA A 17 -13.50 7.60 13.30
C ALA A 17 -14.41 6.69 14.14
N ARG A 18 -15.45 6.10 13.52
CA ARG A 18 -16.32 5.11 14.17
C ARG A 18 -15.61 3.80 14.47
N LEU A 19 -14.83 3.27 13.53
CA LEU A 19 -14.11 2.01 13.71
C LEU A 19 -13.06 2.12 14.81
N PHE A 20 -12.27 3.20 14.79
CA PHE A 20 -11.20 3.39 15.75
C PHE A 20 -11.66 4.04 17.06
N GLY A 21 -12.84 4.68 17.08
CA GLY A 21 -13.49 5.23 18.27
C GLY A 21 -13.05 6.64 18.64
N SER A 22 -12.40 7.37 17.73
CA SER A 22 -11.97 8.75 17.92
C SER A 22 -11.86 9.47 16.58
N ASP A 23 -12.30 10.72 16.53
CA ASP A 23 -12.14 11.63 15.40
C ASP A 23 -10.69 12.13 15.25
N ARG A 24 -9.93 12.19 16.35
CA ARG A 24 -8.54 12.68 16.36
C ARG A 24 -7.63 11.62 16.95
N LEU A 25 -7.39 10.58 16.17
CA LEU A 25 -6.61 9.42 16.61
C LEU A 25 -5.11 9.67 16.42
N GLY A 26 -4.36 9.83 17.51
CA GLY A 26 -2.90 9.88 17.48
C GLY A 26 -2.24 8.51 17.70
N SER A 27 -2.97 7.58 18.31
CA SER A 27 -2.57 6.18 18.54
C SER A 27 -3.81 5.36 18.89
N TYR A 28 -3.69 4.03 18.78
CA TYR A 28 -4.70 3.09 19.21
C TYR A 28 -4.04 1.92 19.95
N ASN A 29 -4.75 1.37 20.94
CA ASN A 29 -4.34 0.17 21.66
C ASN A 29 -5.42 -0.91 21.43
N ARG A 30 -5.25 -1.68 20.36
CA ARG A 30 -6.15 -2.75 19.94
C ARG A 30 -5.36 -4.02 19.68
N PRO A 31 -5.98 -5.21 19.79
CA PRO A 31 -5.38 -6.44 19.30
C PRO A 31 -5.00 -6.26 17.83
N THR A 32 -3.81 -6.72 17.43
CA THR A 32 -3.25 -6.51 16.09
C THR A 32 -4.24 -6.91 14.99
N GLY A 33 -4.90 -8.07 15.15
CA GLY A 33 -5.86 -8.56 14.17
C GLY A 33 -7.13 -7.73 14.01
N ASP A 34 -7.53 -6.90 14.99
CA ASP A 34 -8.73 -6.09 14.86
C ASP A 34 -8.46 -4.83 14.02
N SER A 35 -7.31 -4.19 14.24
CA SER A 35 -6.90 -3.00 13.46
C SER A 35 -6.73 -3.34 11.98
N ASP A 36 -6.06 -4.46 11.68
CA ASP A 36 -5.84 -4.91 10.30
C ASP A 36 -7.17 -5.16 9.57
N ARG A 37 -8.13 -5.80 10.26
CA ARG A 37 -9.47 -6.05 9.71
C ARG A 37 -10.25 -4.77 9.45
N PHE A 38 -10.09 -3.74 10.30
CA PHE A 38 -10.73 -2.45 10.09
C PHE A 38 -10.15 -1.73 8.89
N LEU A 39 -8.82 -1.74 8.74
CA LEU A 39 -8.16 -1.16 7.56
C LEU A 39 -8.63 -1.86 6.28
N VAL A 40 -8.59 -3.20 6.22
CA VAL A 40 -9.08 -3.96 5.04
C VAL A 40 -10.56 -3.65 4.73
N ALA A 41 -11.40 -3.50 5.76
CA ALA A 41 -12.81 -3.14 5.56
C ALA A 41 -12.99 -1.73 4.99
N LEU A 42 -12.14 -0.77 5.39
CA LEU A 42 -12.13 0.59 4.83
C LEU A 42 -11.73 0.58 3.36
N GLU A 43 -10.66 -0.14 3.00
CA GLU A 43 -10.20 -0.23 1.60
C GLU A 43 -11.28 -0.86 0.69
N TYR A 44 -11.94 -1.93 1.15
CA TYR A 44 -13.03 -2.53 0.37
C TYR A 44 -14.25 -1.63 0.27
N TYR A 45 -14.55 -0.86 1.30
CA TYR A 45 -15.63 0.12 1.25
C TYR A 45 -15.33 1.21 0.20
N GLU A 46 -14.12 1.77 0.23
CA GLU A 46 -13.70 2.79 -0.74
C GLU A 46 -13.75 2.23 -2.17
N LEU A 47 -13.16 1.06 -2.41
CA LEU A 47 -13.19 0.41 -3.71
C LEU A 47 -14.62 0.21 -4.22
N GLY A 48 -15.53 -0.24 -3.35
CA GLY A 48 -16.95 -0.40 -3.68
C GLY A 48 -17.63 0.93 -4.02
N GLN A 49 -17.34 2.01 -3.30
CA GLN A 49 -17.83 3.35 -3.60
C GLN A 49 -17.29 3.86 -4.94
N CYS A 50 -15.99 3.73 -5.18
CA CYS A 50 -15.38 4.14 -6.45
C CYS A 50 -15.97 3.43 -7.65
N ILE A 51 -16.27 2.13 -7.53
CA ILE A 51 -16.97 1.37 -8.57
C ILE A 51 -18.39 1.90 -8.79
N ALA A 52 -19.13 2.18 -7.71
CA ALA A 52 -20.50 2.67 -7.79
C ALA A 52 -20.58 4.08 -8.41
N ASP A 53 -19.65 4.95 -8.04
CA ASP A 53 -19.64 6.36 -8.44
C ASP A 53 -18.85 6.62 -9.74
N GLY A 54 -18.10 5.62 -10.23
CA GLY A 54 -17.22 5.76 -11.38
C GLY A 54 -16.02 6.69 -11.11
N THR A 55 -15.53 6.72 -9.86
CA THR A 55 -14.37 7.52 -9.43
C THR A 55 -13.12 6.66 -9.31
N VAL A 56 -11.96 7.31 -9.16
CA VAL A 56 -10.67 6.65 -8.97
C VAL A 56 -10.41 6.50 -7.47
N PRO A 57 -10.00 5.31 -6.97
CA PRO A 57 -9.63 5.12 -5.57
C PRO A 57 -8.39 5.95 -5.19
N GLU A 58 -8.21 6.22 -3.90
CA GLU A 58 -7.03 6.90 -3.36
C GLU A 58 -5.74 6.21 -3.81
N VAL A 59 -5.71 4.88 -3.74
CA VAL A 59 -4.62 4.04 -4.24
C VAL A 59 -5.07 3.31 -5.50
N ASP A 60 -4.61 3.80 -6.64
CA ASP A 60 -4.90 3.18 -7.93
C ASP A 60 -3.96 2.00 -8.26
N ALA A 61 -4.27 1.30 -9.36
CA ALA A 61 -3.51 0.13 -9.79
C ALA A 61 -2.04 0.46 -10.13
N TYR A 62 -1.73 1.68 -10.55
CA TYR A 62 -0.37 2.10 -10.88
C TYR A 62 0.45 2.40 -9.62
N THR A 63 -0.18 3.00 -8.62
CA THR A 63 0.41 3.23 -7.30
C THR A 63 0.68 1.89 -6.62
N GLY A 64 -0.32 1.00 -6.58
CA GLY A 64 -0.15 -0.34 -6.00
C GLY A 64 0.90 -1.19 -6.72
N ARG A 65 1.05 -1.04 -8.05
CA ARG A 65 2.13 -1.71 -8.81
C ARG A 65 3.51 -1.26 -8.34
N LYS A 66 3.71 0.03 -8.12
CA LYS A 66 5.00 0.57 -7.64
C LYS A 66 5.32 0.09 -6.24
N ASP A 67 4.33 0.00 -5.35
CA ASP A 67 4.52 -0.55 -4.01
C ASP A 67 5.01 -2.01 -4.05
N LEU A 68 4.44 -2.82 -4.95
CA LEU A 68 4.91 -4.18 -5.19
C LEU A 68 6.32 -4.22 -5.82
N ALA A 69 6.58 -3.32 -6.77
CA ALA A 69 7.88 -3.21 -7.45
C ALA A 69 9.01 -2.91 -6.45
N VAL A 70 8.75 -2.15 -5.38
CA VAL A 70 9.74 -1.90 -4.31
C VAL A 70 10.16 -3.20 -3.61
N CYS A 71 9.21 -4.09 -3.30
CA CYS A 71 9.53 -5.39 -2.71
C CYS A 71 10.36 -6.25 -3.66
N ASN A 72 9.98 -6.31 -4.94
CA ASN A 72 10.72 -7.06 -5.95
C ASN A 72 12.11 -6.47 -6.22
N ALA A 73 12.27 -5.14 -6.17
CA ALA A 73 13.56 -4.46 -6.32
C ALA A 73 14.58 -4.92 -5.26
N ALA A 74 14.14 -5.10 -4.01
CA ALA A 74 15.03 -5.58 -2.95
C ALA A 74 15.50 -7.02 -3.20
N LEU A 75 14.59 -7.87 -3.69
CA LEU A 75 14.88 -9.27 -4.02
C LEU A 75 15.81 -9.37 -5.23
N GLU A 76 15.52 -8.65 -6.31
CA GLU A 76 16.33 -8.61 -7.52
C GLU A 76 17.73 -8.04 -7.27
N SER A 77 17.81 -6.94 -6.51
CA SER A 77 19.08 -6.32 -6.11
C SER A 77 19.99 -7.30 -5.35
N SER A 78 19.41 -8.16 -4.51
CA SER A 78 20.17 -9.17 -3.76
C SER A 78 20.82 -10.22 -4.66
N VAL A 79 20.20 -10.55 -5.79
CA VAL A 79 20.70 -11.52 -6.77
C VAL A 79 21.74 -10.88 -7.69
N LEU A 80 21.48 -9.66 -8.17
CA LEU A 80 22.38 -8.95 -9.08
C LEU A 80 23.62 -8.36 -8.39
N GLY A 81 23.58 -8.16 -7.08
CA GLY A 81 24.68 -7.54 -6.33
C GLY A 81 24.88 -6.05 -6.64
N ARG A 82 23.83 -5.37 -7.15
CA ARG A 82 23.82 -3.92 -7.41
C ARG A 82 22.46 -3.32 -7.08
N PRO A 83 22.37 -2.00 -6.81
CA PRO A 83 21.09 -1.30 -6.80
C PRO A 83 20.38 -1.42 -8.15
N VAL A 84 19.04 -1.42 -8.11
CA VAL A 84 18.14 -1.40 -9.27
C VAL A 84 17.15 -0.25 -9.09
N THR A 85 16.66 0.32 -10.18
CA THR A 85 15.59 1.31 -10.16
C THR A 85 14.21 0.66 -10.14
N ILE A 86 13.17 1.39 -9.72
CA ILE A 86 11.79 0.91 -9.82
C ILE A 86 11.37 0.74 -11.29
N GLU A 87 11.83 1.63 -12.16
CA GLU A 87 11.58 1.55 -13.60
C GLU A 87 12.16 0.27 -14.23
N GLU A 88 13.38 -0.14 -13.85
CA GLU A 88 13.97 -1.43 -14.27
C GLU A 88 13.07 -2.62 -13.90
N ILE A 89 12.42 -2.58 -12.74
CA ILE A 89 11.52 -3.65 -12.26
C ILE A 89 10.16 -3.59 -12.95
N GLU A 90 9.56 -2.40 -13.07
CA GLU A 90 8.26 -2.24 -13.74
C GLU A 90 8.31 -2.57 -15.24
N ASN A 91 9.48 -2.38 -15.88
CA ASN A 91 9.72 -2.70 -17.29
C ASN A 91 10.30 -4.11 -17.53
N GLU A 92 10.50 -4.91 -16.47
CA GLU A 92 11.12 -6.24 -16.55
C GLU A 92 12.48 -6.24 -17.30
N GLU A 93 13.27 -5.18 -17.14
CA GLU A 93 14.62 -5.10 -17.73
C GLU A 93 15.57 -6.15 -17.15
N THR A 94 15.20 -6.68 -15.98
CA THR A 94 15.82 -7.81 -15.31
C THR A 94 14.75 -8.65 -14.61
N ALA A 95 14.99 -9.95 -14.48
CA ALA A 95 14.05 -10.92 -13.90
C ALA A 95 14.79 -12.14 -13.31
N GLN A 96 15.98 -11.93 -12.74
CA GLN A 96 16.85 -13.03 -12.30
C GLN A 96 16.33 -13.70 -11.03
N TYR A 97 15.78 -12.93 -10.10
CA TYR A 97 15.19 -13.46 -8.88
C TYR A 97 14.02 -14.40 -9.18
N GLU A 98 13.11 -13.98 -10.05
CA GLU A 98 11.89 -14.73 -10.38
C GLU A 98 12.09 -15.82 -11.43
N ALA A 99 13.23 -15.88 -12.12
CA ALA A 99 13.48 -16.85 -13.19
C ALA A 99 13.19 -18.31 -12.77
N SER A 100 13.56 -18.69 -11.55
CA SER A 100 13.28 -20.05 -11.03
C SER A 100 11.80 -20.29 -10.71
N ILE A 101 11.08 -19.23 -10.30
CA ILE A 101 9.64 -19.25 -10.02
C ILE A 101 8.88 -19.38 -11.34
N ASN A 102 9.24 -18.57 -12.32
CA ASN A 102 8.66 -18.59 -13.67
C ASN A 102 8.87 -19.96 -14.33
N ALA A 103 10.08 -20.52 -14.25
CA ALA A 103 10.37 -21.87 -14.72
C ALA A 103 9.55 -22.96 -14.00
N HIS A 104 9.28 -22.80 -12.69
CA HIS A 104 8.44 -23.74 -11.94
C HIS A 104 6.97 -23.69 -12.37
N TRP A 105 6.44 -22.49 -12.63
CA TRP A 105 5.03 -22.28 -13.00
C TRP A 105 4.78 -22.29 -14.52
N ASN A 106 5.84 -22.40 -15.33
CA ASN A 106 5.79 -22.38 -16.79
C ASN A 106 5.09 -21.11 -17.33
N ILE A 107 5.51 -19.96 -16.81
CA ILE A 107 5.15 -18.61 -17.26
C ILE A 107 6.38 -17.86 -17.76
#